data_AF-A0A351SEH8-F1
#
_entry.id   AF-A0A351SEH8-F1
#
_cell.length_a   1.000
_cell.length_b   1.000
_cell.length_c   1.000
_cell.angle_alpha   90.00
_cell.angle_beta   90.00
_cell.angle_gamma   90.00
#
_symmetry.space_group_name_H-M   'P 1'
#
loop_
_entity.id
_entity.type
_entity.pdbx_description
1 polymer ?
#
loop_
_entity_poly.entity_id
_entity_poly.type
_entity_poly.pdbx_seq_one_letter_code
_entity_poly.pdbx_strand_id
1 'polypeptide(L)'
;MLPNPVTTKQVSCRSTGAPSDPGVFFALEVVLGQYALKVFAPVVIASVSSTVVCRQLLGDSPAFALPEQTTTSLWEVFAFGLLGVTAALLGKALIESIESVQSRWAKTQVPGWLRPGLAGLAIGGMGIFYPHILSVGYEATNLALTESLTLFMLAA
;
A
#
# COMPACT_ATOMS: atom_id res chain seq x y z
N MET A 1 13.15 14.27 9.64
CA MET A 1 14.34 13.63 9.04
C MET A 1 13.87 12.97 7.76
N LEU A 2 14.20 13.53 6.59
CA LEU A 2 13.67 13.04 5.31
C LEU A 2 14.20 11.63 5.02
N PRO A 3 13.36 10.65 4.64
CA PRO A 3 13.83 9.34 4.23
C PRO A 3 14.71 9.49 2.98
N ASN A 4 15.88 8.84 3.00
CA ASN A 4 16.86 8.91 1.92
C ASN A 4 16.26 8.26 0.66
N PRO A 5 16.39 8.85 -0.56
CA PRO A 5 15.79 8.31 -1.78
C PRO A 5 16.24 6.87 -2.13
N VAL A 6 17.30 6.37 -1.48
CA VAL A 6 17.76 4.99 -1.61
C VAL A 6 16.83 4.02 -0.88
N THR A 7 16.37 4.30 0.34
CA THR A 7 15.56 3.35 1.13
C THR A 7 14.16 3.13 0.55
N THR A 8 13.52 4.17 0.01
CA THR A 8 12.18 4.05 -0.60
C THR A 8 12.17 3.13 -1.82
N LYS A 9 13.27 3.09 -2.59
CA LYS A 9 13.34 2.20 -3.76
C LYS A 9 13.63 0.74 -3.38
N GLN A 10 14.39 0.49 -2.30
CA GLN A 10 14.73 -0.88 -1.89
C GLN A 10 13.53 -1.70 -1.41
N VAL A 11 12.55 -1.02 -0.82
CA VAL A 11 11.34 -1.64 -0.25
C VAL A 11 10.50 -2.39 -1.31
N SER A 12 10.50 -1.90 -2.57
CA SER A 12 9.69 -2.49 -3.64
C SER A 12 10.28 -3.77 -4.23
N CYS A 13 11.59 -3.99 -4.13
CA CYS A 13 12.28 -5.07 -4.84
C CYS A 13 12.10 -6.46 -4.21
N ARG A 14 11.73 -6.55 -2.92
CA ARG A 14 11.77 -7.82 -2.17
C ARG A 14 10.41 -8.45 -1.90
N SER A 15 9.30 -7.71 -1.99
CA SER A 15 7.93 -8.26 -1.86
C SER A 15 7.49 -9.10 -3.07
N THR A 16 8.29 -9.05 -4.13
CA THR A 16 8.03 -9.66 -5.42
C THR A 16 9.29 -10.45 -5.72
N GLY A 17 9.24 -11.78 -5.79
CA GLY A 17 10.25 -12.73 -6.25
C GLY A 17 9.99 -14.21 -5.96
N ALA A 18 8.98 -14.54 -5.15
CA ALA A 18 8.64 -15.92 -4.83
C ALA A 18 7.43 -16.41 -5.65
N PRO A 19 7.31 -17.72 -5.97
CA PRO A 19 6.09 -18.27 -6.57
C PRO A 19 4.83 -17.98 -5.74
N SER A 20 5.00 -17.77 -4.43
CA SER A 20 3.95 -17.44 -3.47
C SER A 20 3.72 -15.94 -3.29
N ASP A 21 4.28 -15.06 -4.14
CA ASP A 21 4.07 -13.63 -3.97
C ASP A 21 2.60 -13.26 -4.12
N PRO A 22 2.06 -12.46 -3.19
CA PRO A 22 0.70 -11.94 -3.32
C PRO A 22 0.54 -11.05 -4.57
N GLY A 23 1.61 -10.40 -5.06
CA GLY A 23 1.56 -9.57 -6.27
C GLY A 23 1.27 -10.34 -7.55
N VAL A 24 1.77 -11.58 -7.67
CA VAL A 24 1.48 -12.47 -8.81
C VAL A 24 0.01 -12.87 -8.80
N PHE A 25 -0.50 -13.27 -7.63
CA PHE A 25 -1.92 -13.62 -7.47
C PHE A 25 -2.83 -12.42 -7.70
N PHE A 26 -2.44 -11.23 -7.24
CA PHE A 26 -3.18 -10.00 -7.51
C PHE A 26 -3.27 -9.71 -9.03
N ALA A 27 -2.17 -9.87 -9.77
CA ALA A 27 -2.20 -9.72 -11.22
C ALA A 27 -3.11 -10.77 -11.90
N LEU A 28 -3.10 -12.01 -11.43
CA LEU A 28 -3.95 -13.07 -11.98
C LEU A 28 -5.44 -12.85 -11.66
N GLU A 29 -5.74 -12.40 -10.46
CA GLU A 29 -7.11 -12.23 -9.96
C GLU A 29 -7.76 -10.95 -10.49
N VAL A 30 -7.08 -9.80 -10.37
CA VAL A 30 -7.69 -8.49 -10.65
C VAL A 30 -7.48 -8.08 -12.10
N VAL A 31 -6.32 -8.37 -12.71
CA VAL A 31 -6.03 -7.94 -14.09
C VAL A 31 -6.52 -8.97 -15.11
N LEU A 32 -6.23 -10.25 -14.88
CA LEU A 32 -6.53 -11.33 -15.83
C LEU A 32 -7.89 -12.00 -15.58
N GLY A 33 -8.37 -12.00 -14.33
CA GLY A 33 -9.65 -12.60 -13.95
C GLY A 33 -9.75 -14.12 -14.17
N GLN A 34 -8.63 -14.81 -14.41
CA GLN A 34 -8.60 -16.24 -14.68
C GLN A 34 -7.33 -16.91 -14.19
N TYR A 35 -7.48 -18.08 -13.60
CA TYR A 35 -6.37 -18.92 -13.10
C TYR A 35 -5.95 -19.97 -14.14
N ALA A 36 -5.72 -19.57 -15.38
CA ALA A 36 -5.26 -20.48 -16.42
C ALA A 36 -3.76 -20.77 -16.25
N LEU A 37 -3.36 -22.06 -16.15
CA LEU A 37 -1.94 -22.47 -16.06
C LEU A 37 -1.08 -21.90 -17.20
N LYS A 38 -1.69 -21.71 -18.38
CA LYS A 38 -1.03 -21.14 -19.57
C LYS A 38 -0.59 -19.69 -19.37
N VAL A 39 -1.29 -18.95 -18.50
CA VAL A 39 -0.99 -17.54 -18.17
C VAL A 39 -0.19 -17.44 -16.87
N PHE A 40 -0.34 -18.40 -15.97
CA PHE A 40 0.40 -18.46 -14.71
C PHE A 40 1.92 -18.48 -14.90
N ALA A 41 2.42 -19.43 -15.72
CA ALA A 41 3.86 -19.59 -15.92
C ALA A 41 4.58 -18.32 -16.43
N PRO A 42 4.11 -17.63 -17.49
CA PRO A 42 4.77 -16.42 -17.96
C PRO A 42 4.67 -15.25 -16.95
N VAL A 43 3.59 -15.13 -16.19
CA VAL A 43 3.45 -14.07 -15.16
C VAL A 43 4.43 -14.29 -14.01
N VAL A 44 4.59 -15.53 -13.55
CA VAL A 44 5.58 -15.86 -12.51
C VAL A 44 7.00 -15.59 -13.00
N ILE A 45 7.34 -16.03 -14.22
CA ILE A 45 8.68 -15.78 -14.79
C ILE A 45 8.97 -14.28 -14.89
N ALA A 46 7.99 -13.48 -15.34
CA ALA A 46 8.12 -12.04 -15.42
C ALA A 46 8.35 -11.41 -14.04
N SER A 47 7.56 -11.81 -13.03
CA SER A 47 7.70 -11.37 -11.63
C SER A 47 9.11 -11.64 -11.10
N VAL A 48 9.58 -12.89 -11.19
CA VAL A 48 10.91 -13.30 -10.71
C VAL A 48 12.03 -12.57 -11.47
N SER A 49 11.89 -12.39 -12.79
CA SER A 49 12.91 -11.68 -13.59
C SER A 49 13.05 -10.21 -13.17
N SER A 50 11.93 -9.53 -12.88
CA SER A 50 11.91 -8.17 -12.36
C SER A 50 12.64 -8.09 -11.01
N THR A 51 12.36 -9.03 -10.11
CA THR A 51 13.01 -9.13 -8.81
C THR A 51 14.52 -9.27 -8.90
N VAL A 52 14.99 -10.17 -9.77
CA VAL A 52 16.43 -10.42 -9.92
C VAL A 52 17.13 -9.14 -10.36
N VAL A 53 16.58 -8.43 -11.34
CA VAL A 53 17.11 -7.13 -11.79
C VAL A 53 17.07 -6.10 -10.66
N CYS A 54 15.97 -6.03 -9.92
CA CYS A 54 15.77 -5.09 -8.83
C CYS A 54 16.78 -5.33 -7.69
N ARG A 55 17.00 -6.59 -7.28
CA ARG A 55 17.98 -7.00 -6.26
C ARG A 55 19.41 -6.71 -6.70
N GLN A 56 19.74 -6.94 -7.97
CA GLN A 56 21.07 -6.67 -8.52
C GLN A 56 21.43 -5.18 -8.42
N LEU A 57 20.44 -4.30 -8.64
CA LEU A 57 20.65 -2.85 -8.68
C LEU A 57 20.50 -2.18 -7.31
N LEU A 58 19.61 -2.69 -6.45
CA LEU A 58 19.22 -2.04 -5.19
C LEU A 58 19.67 -2.78 -3.94
N GLY A 59 20.23 -3.99 -4.01
CA GLY A 59 20.65 -4.74 -2.82
C GLY A 59 19.50 -5.46 -2.09
N ASP A 60 19.82 -6.07 -0.94
CA ASP A 60 18.95 -7.06 -0.27
C ASP A 60 18.58 -6.70 1.17
N SER A 61 17.89 -5.57 1.36
CA SER A 61 17.37 -5.18 2.68
C SER A 61 15.85 -5.40 2.77
N PRO A 62 15.32 -6.02 3.85
CA PRO A 62 13.89 -6.09 4.09
C PRO A 62 13.30 -4.70 4.35
N ALA A 63 12.06 -4.49 3.91
CA ALA A 63 11.34 -3.24 4.12
C ALA A 63 10.89 -3.02 5.57
N PHE A 64 10.56 -4.11 6.25
CA PHE A 64 10.15 -4.14 7.64
C PHE A 64 10.79 -5.36 8.30
N ALA A 65 11.53 -5.15 9.38
CA ALA A 65 12.04 -6.23 10.21
C ALA A 65 10.98 -6.53 11.28
N LEU A 66 10.13 -7.52 11.03
CA LEU A 66 9.16 -7.96 12.02
C LEU A 66 9.83 -8.94 13.01
N PRO A 67 9.70 -8.73 14.32
CA PRO A 67 10.06 -9.76 15.29
C PRO A 67 9.16 -10.98 15.11
N GLU A 68 9.71 -12.18 15.29
CA GLU A 68 8.93 -13.42 15.17
C GLU A 68 7.90 -13.50 16.29
N GLN A 69 6.63 -13.26 15.95
CA GLN A 69 5.50 -13.41 16.86
C GLN A 69 4.93 -14.81 16.68
N THR A 70 5.05 -15.66 17.71
CA THR A 70 4.50 -17.02 17.68
C THR A 70 3.06 -17.02 18.20
N THR A 71 2.08 -17.10 17.30
CA THR A 71 0.66 -17.31 17.66
C THR A 71 0.51 -18.67 18.33
N THR A 72 0.05 -18.66 19.59
CA THR A 72 -0.03 -19.87 20.42
C THR A 72 -1.48 -20.20 20.81
N SER A 73 -2.45 -19.28 20.61
CA SER A 73 -3.84 -19.45 21.06
C SER A 73 -4.88 -19.42 19.94
N LEU A 74 -5.87 -20.33 19.99
CA LEU A 74 -7.04 -20.37 19.11
C LEU A 74 -7.90 -19.09 19.21
N TRP A 75 -7.84 -18.36 20.32
CA TRP A 75 -8.61 -17.12 20.50
C TRP A 75 -8.09 -15.96 19.64
N GLU A 76 -6.81 -15.98 19.28
CA GLU A 76 -6.20 -14.98 18.39
C GLU A 76 -6.82 -15.04 16.99
N VAL A 77 -7.23 -16.22 16.53
CA VAL A 77 -7.87 -16.40 15.22
C VAL A 77 -9.17 -15.60 15.09
N PHE A 78 -9.97 -15.56 16.17
CA PHE A 78 -11.19 -14.74 16.20
C PHE A 78 -10.87 -13.24 16.19
N ALA A 79 -9.81 -12.82 16.88
CA ALA A 79 -9.36 -11.43 16.86
C ALA A 79 -8.89 -11.00 15.45
N PHE A 80 -8.14 -11.86 14.75
CA PHE A 80 -7.77 -11.63 13.35
C PHE A 80 -8.98 -11.61 12.42
N GLY A 81 -9.98 -12.47 12.66
CA GLY A 81 -11.24 -12.45 11.93
C GLY A 81 -11.97 -11.11 12.07
N LEU A 82 -12.07 -10.58 13.29
CA LEU A 82 -12.66 -9.26 13.55
C LEU A 82 -11.86 -8.15 12.85
N LEU A 83 -10.53 -8.21 12.90
CA LEU A 83 -9.65 -7.26 12.22
C LEU A 83 -9.84 -7.29 10.71
N GLY A 84 -10.04 -8.48 10.11
CA GLY A 84 -10.36 -8.61 8.69
C GLY A 84 -11.69 -7.92 8.33
N VAL A 85 -12.73 -8.08 9.17
CA VAL A 85 -14.03 -7.44 8.95
C VAL A 85 -13.93 -5.92 9.06
N THR A 86 -13.24 -5.40 10.09
CA THR A 86 -13.07 -3.95 10.24
C THR A 86 -12.24 -3.36 9.11
N ALA A 87 -11.17 -4.04 8.67
CA ALA A 87 -10.37 -3.64 7.52
C ALA A 87 -11.19 -3.64 6.22
N ALA A 88 -12.07 -4.63 6.00
CA ALA A 88 -12.94 -4.68 4.83
C ALA A 88 -13.95 -3.52 4.82
N LEU A 89 -14.55 -3.19 5.96
CA LEU A 89 -15.45 -2.04 6.10
C LEU A 89 -14.74 -0.70 5.84
N LEU A 90 -13.54 -0.53 6.40
CA LEU A 90 -12.72 0.66 6.16
C LEU A 90 -12.30 0.78 4.68
N GLY A 91 -11.93 -0.33 4.04
CA GLY A 91 -11.62 -0.38 2.62
C GLY A 91 -12.81 0.04 1.75
N LYS A 92 -14.00 -0.48 2.05
CA LYS A 92 -15.24 -0.07 1.36
C LYS A 92 -15.52 1.42 1.54
N ALA A 93 -15.43 1.92 2.78
CA ALA A 93 -15.64 3.34 3.08
C ALA A 93 -14.63 4.25 2.35
N LEU A 94 -13.38 3.81 2.22
CA LEU A 94 -12.35 4.54 1.48
C LEU A 94 -12.70 4.64 -0.02
N ILE A 95 -13.10 3.54 -0.65
CA ILE A 95 -13.49 3.51 -2.06
C ILE A 95 -14.70 4.42 -2.31
N GLU A 96 -15.75 4.31 -1.47
CA GLU A 96 -16.96 5.14 -1.57
C GLU A 96 -16.66 6.63 -1.33
N SER A 97 -15.73 6.95 -0.43
CA SER A 97 -15.27 8.32 -0.19
C SER A 97 -14.58 8.91 -1.43
N ILE A 98 -13.66 8.14 -2.02
CA ILE A 98 -12.95 8.53 -3.25
C ILE A 98 -13.94 8.77 -4.39
N GLU A 99 -14.90 7.86 -4.61
CA GLU A 99 -15.92 8.01 -5.65
C GLU A 99 -16.83 9.22 -5.38
N SER A 100 -17.21 9.44 -4.12
CA SER A 100 -18.02 10.58 -3.71
C SER A 100 -17.32 11.91 -4.00
N VAL A 101 -16.03 12.02 -3.67
CA VAL A 101 -15.23 13.21 -3.97
C VAL A 101 -15.09 13.41 -5.47
N GLN A 102 -14.79 12.36 -6.22
CA GLN A 102 -14.69 12.43 -7.69
C GLN A 102 -16.00 12.87 -8.34
N SER A 103 -17.14 12.33 -7.90
CA SER A 103 -18.47 12.70 -8.40
C SER A 103 -18.80 14.18 -8.12
N ARG A 104 -18.51 14.67 -6.91
CA ARG A 104 -18.68 16.09 -6.55
C ARG A 104 -17.76 17.00 -7.35
N TRP A 105 -16.51 16.60 -7.53
CA TRP A 105 -15.53 17.36 -8.30
C TRP A 105 -15.91 17.41 -9.79
N ALA A 106 -16.42 16.31 -10.33
CA ALA A 106 -16.90 16.23 -11.72
C ALA A 106 -18.09 17.16 -12.00
N LYS A 107 -19.00 17.32 -11.03
CA LYS A 107 -20.16 18.23 -11.10
C LYS A 107 -19.80 19.71 -11.03
N THR A 108 -18.57 20.04 -10.63
CA THR A 108 -18.13 21.43 -10.52
C THR A 108 -17.81 21.98 -11.93
N GLN A 109 -18.28 23.19 -12.25
CA GLN A 109 -18.13 23.81 -13.58
C GLN A 109 -16.70 24.29 -13.93
N VAL A 110 -15.68 23.78 -13.24
CA VAL A 110 -14.28 24.13 -13.50
C VAL A 110 -13.82 23.48 -14.81
N PRO A 111 -13.16 24.22 -15.72
CA PRO A 111 -12.62 23.68 -16.96
C PRO A 111 -11.59 22.58 -16.68
N GLY A 112 -11.62 21.49 -17.46
CA GLY A 112 -10.90 20.25 -17.20
C GLY A 112 -9.39 20.40 -16.98
N TRP A 113 -8.78 21.43 -17.56
CA TRP A 113 -7.33 21.68 -17.47
C TRP A 113 -6.89 22.35 -16.16
N LEU A 114 -7.77 23.12 -15.51
CA LEU A 114 -7.49 23.77 -14.22
C LEU A 114 -7.82 22.88 -13.01
N ARG A 115 -8.61 21.83 -13.21
CA ARG A 115 -9.00 20.87 -12.17
C ARG A 115 -7.81 20.23 -11.42
N PRO A 116 -6.77 19.67 -12.09
CA PRO A 116 -5.63 19.10 -11.38
C PRO A 116 -4.77 20.16 -10.67
N GLY A 117 -4.67 21.37 -11.25
CA GLY A 117 -3.92 22.47 -10.64
C GLY A 117 -4.56 22.95 -9.33
N LEU A 118 -5.87 23.13 -9.30
CA LEU A 118 -6.61 23.52 -8.09
C LEU A 118 -6.59 22.42 -7.02
N ALA A 119 -6.73 21.16 -7.42
CA ALA A 119 -6.64 20.03 -6.49
C ALA A 119 -5.22 19.91 -5.89
N GLY A 120 -4.18 20.04 -6.72
CA GLY A 120 -2.79 20.04 -6.26
C GLY A 120 -2.46 21.22 -5.34
N LEU A 121 -3.01 22.42 -5.60
CA LEU A 121 -2.82 23.58 -4.74
C LEU A 121 -3.53 23.42 -3.39
N ALA A 122 -4.74 22.84 -3.38
CA ALA A 122 -5.45 22.53 -2.15
C ALA A 122 -4.70 21.46 -1.31
N ILE A 123 -4.28 20.36 -1.93
CA ILE A 123 -3.50 19.29 -1.27
C ILE A 123 -2.15 19.83 -0.80
N GLY A 124 -1.46 20.63 -1.61
CA GLY A 124 -0.20 21.27 -1.26
C GLY A 124 -0.34 22.22 -0.06
N GLY A 125 -1.42 23.01 -0.01
CA GLY A 125 -1.73 23.88 1.12
C GLY A 125 -1.98 23.09 2.41
N MET A 126 -2.71 21.97 2.32
CA MET A 126 -2.90 21.05 3.46
C MET A 126 -1.59 20.38 3.90
N GLY A 127 -0.72 20.05 2.95
CA GLY A 127 0.59 19.44 3.20
C GLY A 127 1.56 20.32 4.00
N ILE A 128 1.38 21.64 4.00
CA ILE A 128 2.18 22.56 4.85
C ILE A 128 1.87 22.32 6.34
N PHE A 129 0.61 22.08 6.68
CA PHE A 129 0.20 21.83 8.07
C PHE A 129 0.42 20.38 8.49
N TYR A 130 0.20 19.43 7.56
CA TYR A 130 0.30 18.00 7.82
C TYR A 130 1.22 17.33 6.78
N PRO A 131 2.55 17.40 6.95
CA PRO A 131 3.50 16.83 5.98
C PRO A 131 3.43 15.30 5.87
N HIS A 132 2.84 14.62 6.86
CA HIS A 132 2.65 13.17 6.87
C HIS A 132 1.71 12.70 5.73
N ILE A 133 0.79 13.54 5.26
CA ILE A 133 -0.15 13.22 4.17
C ILE A 133 0.59 13.06 2.83
N LEU A 134 1.76 13.69 2.68
CA LEU A 134 2.59 13.62 1.47
C LEU A 134 3.53 12.39 1.46
N SER A 135 3.51 11.57 2.53
CA SER A 135 4.32 10.36 2.61
C SER A 135 3.66 9.19 1.91
N VAL A 136 4.48 8.22 1.47
CA VAL A 136 4.03 6.95 0.87
C VAL A 136 3.52 5.93 1.91
N GLY A 137 3.48 6.31 3.18
CA GLY A 137 2.93 5.51 4.28
C GLY A 137 3.94 4.57 4.95
N TYR A 138 5.09 4.28 4.35
CA TYR A 138 6.10 3.39 4.94
C TYR A 138 6.57 3.83 6.33
N GLU A 139 6.74 5.13 6.53
CA GLU A 139 7.16 5.68 7.81
C GLU A 139 6.07 5.48 8.89
N ALA A 140 4.81 5.75 8.56
CA ALA A 140 3.68 5.52 9.45
C ALA A 140 3.53 4.02 9.80
N THR A 141 3.68 3.14 8.80
CA THR A 141 3.65 1.69 9.01
C THR A 141 4.83 1.25 9.89
N ASN A 142 6.04 1.72 9.64
CA ASN A 142 7.21 1.34 10.43
C ASN A 142 7.08 1.81 11.90
N LEU A 143 6.59 3.03 12.11
CA LEU A 143 6.31 3.56 13.44
C LEU A 143 5.22 2.74 14.17
N ALA A 144 4.20 2.28 13.44
CA ALA A 144 3.13 1.44 13.98
C ALA A 144 3.67 0.06 14.39
N LEU A 145 4.54 -0.53 13.59
CA LEU A 145 5.21 -1.80 13.89
C LEU A 145 6.21 -1.69 15.04
N THR A 146 6.79 -0.51 15.26
CA THR A 146 7.77 -0.26 16.35
C THR A 146 7.08 0.18 17.66
N GLU A 147 5.75 0.00 17.78
CA GLU A 147 4.93 0.38 18.95
C GLU A 147 5.02 1.87 19.37
N SER A 148 5.49 2.73 18.46
CA SER A 148 5.80 4.13 18.75
C SER A 148 4.66 5.12 18.43
N LEU A 149 3.53 4.64 17.91
CA LEU A 149 2.33 5.45 17.75
C LEU A 149 1.51 5.48 19.05
N THR A 150 1.42 6.66 19.66
CA THR A 150 0.45 6.94 20.71
C THR A 150 -0.97 6.74 20.16
N LEU A 151 -1.81 5.95 20.84
CA LEU A 151 -3.22 5.64 20.50
C LEU A 151 -4.05 6.86 20.05
N PHE A 152 -3.68 8.05 20.51
CA PHE A 152 -4.29 9.33 20.15
C PHE A 152 -4.17 9.69 18.66
N MET A 153 -3.11 9.28 17.96
CA MET A 153 -2.98 9.49 16.50
C MET A 153 -3.70 8.45 15.65
N LEU A 154 -4.13 7.33 16.25
CA LEU A 154 -4.91 6.31 15.55
C LEU A 154 -6.42 6.61 15.58
N ALA A 155 -6.85 7.44 16.53
CA ALA A 155 -8.25 7.81 16.76
C ALA A 155 -8.61 9.21 16.22
N ALA A 156 -7.63 10.03 15.85
CA ALA A 156 -7.81 11.38 15.29
C ALA A 156 -7.67 11.37 13.77
#